data_AF-A0A8C6TEZ2-F1
#
_entry.id   AF-A0A8C6TEZ2-F1
#
_cell.length_a   1.000
_cell.length_b   1.000
_cell.length_c   1.000
_cell.angle_alpha   90.00
_cell.angle_beta   90.00
_cell.angle_gamma   90.00
#
_symmetry.space_group_name_H-M   'P 1'
#
loop_
_entity.id
_entity.type
_entity.pdbx_description
1 polymer ?
#
loop_
_entity_poly.entity_id
_entity_poly.type
_entity_poly.pdbx_seq_one_letter_code
_entity_poly.pdbx_strand_id
1 'polypeptide(L)'
;MALRQNWYRFSYARVVLALISFFLIALLDAFDGHAARALNQSTKFGAMMDMLTDRCATMCLLVNLSLLYPAYTFLFQVSMCLDISSHWLHLHSSTIKGSVSHKSIDLSGNPILRVYYTSKPVLFVMCAGNELFFCLLYLLHHIEEPAGWLYALLLVCALISLAKAAISVVHLVTASQNMAALDTAAAERQEAVRRPRHGATRP
;
A
#
# COMPACT_ATOMS: atom_id res chain seq x y z
N MET A 1 0.86 25.54 -36.72
CA MET A 1 0.40 26.19 -35.47
C MET A 1 -0.91 25.56 -34.95
N ALA A 2 -1.98 25.48 -35.77
CA ALA A 2 -3.27 24.89 -35.36
C ALA A 2 -3.23 23.40 -34.95
N LEU A 3 -2.45 22.56 -35.63
CA LEU A 3 -2.28 21.14 -35.26
C LEU A 3 -1.61 20.96 -33.89
N ARG A 4 -0.63 21.82 -33.56
CA ARG A 4 0.03 21.86 -32.25
C ARG A 4 -0.98 22.24 -31.17
N GLN A 5 -1.73 23.32 -31.40
CA GLN A 5 -2.79 23.80 -30.48
C GLN A 5 -3.90 22.75 -30.25
N ASN A 6 -4.33 22.05 -31.28
CA ASN A 6 -5.31 20.97 -31.15
C ASN A 6 -4.76 19.76 -30.39
N TRP A 7 -3.50 19.40 -30.61
CA TRP A 7 -2.79 18.39 -29.82
C TRP A 7 -2.67 18.76 -28.35
N TYR A 8 -2.33 20.02 -28.04
CA TYR A 8 -2.28 20.50 -26.66
C TYR A 8 -3.65 20.49 -26.00
N ARG A 9 -4.71 20.98 -26.68
CA ARG A 9 -6.08 20.93 -26.13
C ARG A 9 -6.53 19.49 -25.90
N PHE A 10 -6.19 18.57 -26.78
CA PHE A 10 -6.52 17.15 -26.64
C PHE A 10 -5.73 16.47 -25.51
N SER A 11 -4.43 16.76 -25.40
CA SER A 11 -3.57 16.27 -24.31
C SER A 11 -4.02 16.82 -22.95
N TYR A 12 -4.32 18.12 -22.88
CA TYR A 12 -4.78 18.78 -21.66
C TYR A 12 -6.13 18.24 -21.17
N ALA A 13 -7.09 18.01 -22.08
CA ALA A 13 -8.38 17.40 -21.73
C ALA A 13 -8.22 15.98 -21.15
N ARG A 14 -7.28 15.18 -21.67
CA ARG A 14 -6.99 13.84 -21.15
C ARG A 14 -6.34 13.87 -19.78
N VAL A 15 -5.40 14.79 -19.56
CA VAL A 15 -4.74 14.97 -18.25
C VAL A 15 -5.73 15.43 -17.20
N VAL A 16 -6.58 16.40 -17.52
CA VAL A 16 -7.65 16.87 -16.63
C VAL A 16 -8.62 15.74 -16.30
N LEU A 17 -9.04 14.95 -17.30
CA LEU A 17 -9.91 13.80 -17.07
C LEU A 17 -9.24 12.76 -16.16
N ALA A 18 -7.96 12.43 -16.40
CA ALA A 18 -7.21 11.51 -15.56
C ALA A 18 -7.15 11.98 -14.10
N LEU A 19 -6.84 13.27 -13.86
CA LEU A 19 -6.81 13.84 -12.51
C LEU A 19 -8.17 13.82 -11.84
N ILE A 20 -9.24 14.16 -12.56
CA ILE A 20 -10.62 14.09 -12.04
C ILE A 20 -10.96 12.64 -11.68
N SER A 21 -10.65 11.68 -12.56
CA SER A 21 -10.89 10.26 -12.28
C SER A 21 -10.11 9.77 -11.06
N PHE A 22 -8.83 10.12 -10.92
CA PHE A 22 -8.04 9.77 -9.74
C PHE A 22 -8.60 10.38 -8.45
N PHE A 23 -9.03 11.64 -8.51
CA PHE A 23 -9.67 12.30 -7.37
C PHE A 23 -11.01 11.63 -7.00
N LEU A 24 -11.83 11.30 -7.99
CA LEU A 24 -13.09 10.60 -7.78
C LEU A 24 -12.87 9.20 -7.18
N ILE A 25 -11.87 8.45 -7.64
CA ILE A 25 -11.51 7.15 -7.06
C ILE A 25 -11.15 7.31 -5.58
N ALA A 26 -10.27 8.25 -5.24
CA ALA A 26 -9.87 8.50 -3.85
C ALA A 26 -11.04 8.97 -2.96
N LEU A 27 -11.98 9.72 -3.52
CA LEU A 27 -13.18 10.14 -2.80
C LEU A 27 -14.14 8.97 -2.54
N LEU A 28 -14.31 8.09 -3.52
CA LEU A 28 -15.19 6.91 -3.43
C LEU A 28 -14.63 5.87 -2.46
N ASP A 29 -13.31 5.69 -2.42
CA ASP A 29 -12.58 4.87 -1.45
C ASP A 29 -12.87 5.33 -0.01
N ALA A 30 -12.76 6.63 0.28
CA ALA A 30 -13.10 7.15 1.60
C ALA A 30 -14.58 6.92 2.00
N PHE A 31 -15.48 6.85 1.01
CA PHE A 31 -16.91 6.72 1.25
C PHE A 31 -17.33 5.27 1.52
N ASP A 32 -16.73 4.27 0.86
CA ASP A 32 -17.16 2.88 0.99
C ASP A 32 -16.97 2.34 2.42
N GLY A 33 -15.85 2.67 3.07
CA GLY A 33 -15.54 2.28 4.43
C GLY A 33 -16.36 3.06 5.44
N HIS A 34 -16.76 4.30 5.12
CA HIS A 34 -17.69 5.06 5.97
C HIS A 34 -19.10 4.46 5.89
N ALA A 35 -19.59 4.17 4.69
CA ALA A 35 -20.89 3.55 4.46
C ALA A 35 -20.96 2.15 5.10
N ALA A 36 -19.94 1.32 4.93
CA ALA A 36 -19.88 -0.02 5.53
C ALA A 36 -19.93 -0.01 7.07
N ARG A 37 -19.39 1.03 7.71
CA ARG A 37 -19.48 1.24 9.16
C ARG A 37 -20.85 1.77 9.58
N ALA A 38 -21.39 2.75 8.85
CA ALA A 38 -22.71 3.32 9.12
C ALA A 38 -23.84 2.27 8.97
N LEU A 39 -23.69 1.34 8.03
CA LEU A 39 -24.67 0.27 7.75
C LEU A 39 -24.42 -1.02 8.54
N ASN A 40 -23.39 -1.09 9.39
CA ASN A 40 -22.96 -2.32 10.08
C ASN A 40 -22.69 -3.51 9.13
N GLN A 41 -22.20 -3.24 7.92
CA GLN A 41 -21.89 -4.22 6.87
C GLN A 41 -20.38 -4.38 6.64
N SER A 42 -19.56 -4.04 7.63
CA SER A 42 -18.11 -4.17 7.55
C SER A 42 -17.69 -5.65 7.58
N THR A 43 -16.98 -6.11 6.54
CA THR A 43 -16.49 -7.49 6.43
C THR A 43 -14.98 -7.54 6.26
N LYS A 44 -14.35 -8.67 6.65
CA LYS A 44 -12.92 -8.90 6.40
C LYS A 44 -12.59 -8.89 4.91
N PHE A 45 -13.44 -9.52 4.10
CA PHE A 45 -13.29 -9.54 2.64
C PHE A 45 -13.37 -8.12 2.05
N GLY A 46 -14.34 -7.31 2.48
CA GLY A 46 -14.46 -5.92 2.06
C GLY A 46 -13.19 -5.11 2.34
N ALA A 47 -12.67 -5.19 3.57
CA ALA A 47 -11.42 -4.51 3.94
C ALA A 47 -10.19 -5.02 3.15
N MET A 48 -10.16 -6.30 2.77
CA MET A 48 -9.11 -6.85 1.90
C MET A 48 -9.22 -6.30 0.47
N MET A 49 -10.45 -6.22 -0.04
CA MET A 49 -10.74 -5.72 -1.39
C MET A 49 -10.40 -4.24 -1.52
N ASP A 50 -10.82 -3.42 -0.56
CA ASP A 50 -10.49 -1.99 -0.41
C ASP A 50 -8.98 -1.73 -0.56
N MET A 51 -8.19 -2.39 0.30
CA MET A 51 -6.73 -2.30 0.24
C MET A 51 -6.14 -2.77 -1.11
N LEU A 52 -6.70 -3.82 -1.71
CA LEU A 52 -6.21 -4.34 -3.00
C LEU A 52 -6.53 -3.38 -4.16
N THR A 53 -7.73 -2.81 -4.19
CA THR A 53 -8.16 -1.88 -5.25
C THR A 53 -7.35 -0.59 -5.24
N ASP A 54 -7.02 -0.09 -4.05
CA ASP A 54 -6.06 1.00 -3.84
C ASP A 54 -4.74 0.75 -4.58
N ARG A 55 -4.12 -0.42 -4.33
CA ARG A 55 -2.82 -0.74 -4.92
C ARG A 55 -2.91 -0.91 -6.44
N CYS A 56 -3.99 -1.53 -6.93
CA CYS A 56 -4.24 -1.64 -8.35
C CYS A 56 -4.36 -0.27 -9.03
N ALA A 57 -5.02 0.70 -8.39
CA ALA A 57 -5.12 2.06 -8.90
C ALA A 57 -3.74 2.74 -9.01
N THR A 58 -2.93 2.66 -7.95
CA THR A 58 -1.56 3.18 -7.94
C THR A 58 -0.69 2.48 -8.99
N MET A 59 -0.76 1.16 -9.13
CA MET A 59 0.00 0.43 -10.17
C MET A 59 -0.35 0.89 -11.59
N CYS A 60 -1.63 1.11 -11.89
CA CYS A 60 -2.05 1.65 -13.18
C CYS A 60 -1.39 3.01 -13.46
N LEU A 61 -1.26 3.88 -12.45
CA LEU A 61 -0.53 5.14 -12.57
C LEU A 61 0.96 4.92 -12.83
N LEU A 62 1.61 4.04 -12.06
CA LEU A 62 3.05 3.77 -12.17
C LEU A 62 3.43 3.14 -13.52
N VAL A 63 2.57 2.30 -14.10
CA VAL A 63 2.75 1.78 -15.46
C VAL A 63 2.73 2.93 -16.47
N ASN A 64 1.77 3.85 -16.37
CA ASN A 64 1.75 5.03 -17.23
C ASN A 64 2.99 5.91 -17.04
N LEU A 65 3.43 6.14 -15.79
CA LEU A 65 4.65 6.88 -15.51
C LEU A 65 5.91 6.19 -16.08
N SER A 66 5.95 4.87 -16.07
CA SER A 66 7.06 4.11 -16.68
C SER A 66 7.13 4.31 -18.19
N LEU A 67 5.99 4.47 -18.86
CA LEU A 67 5.93 4.78 -20.29
C LEU A 67 6.37 6.23 -20.57
N LEU A 68 6.02 7.19 -19.70
CA LEU A 68 6.38 8.60 -19.85
C LEU A 68 7.84 8.89 -19.46
N TYR A 69 8.39 8.13 -18.51
CA TYR A 69 9.75 8.26 -18.03
C TYR A 69 10.52 6.93 -18.09
N PRO A 70 10.89 6.46 -19.29
CA PRO A 70 11.50 5.14 -19.48
C PRO A 70 12.78 4.92 -18.65
N ALA A 71 13.57 5.98 -18.44
CA ALA A 71 14.79 5.94 -17.65
C ALA A 71 14.57 5.55 -16.17
N TYR A 72 13.37 5.80 -15.62
CA TYR A 72 13.03 5.48 -14.22
C TYR A 72 12.13 4.25 -14.08
N THR A 73 11.84 3.53 -15.17
CA THR A 73 10.98 2.34 -15.19
C THR A 73 11.33 1.33 -14.10
N PHE A 74 12.63 1.06 -13.92
CA PHE A 74 13.10 0.14 -12.89
C PHE A 74 12.68 0.57 -11.48
N LEU A 75 12.75 1.87 -11.17
CA LEU A 75 12.34 2.39 -9.86
C LEU A 75 10.83 2.23 -9.64
N PHE A 76 10.01 2.51 -10.66
CA PHE A 76 8.56 2.28 -10.58
C PHE A 76 8.23 0.81 -10.41
N GLN A 77 8.93 -0.10 -11.10
CA GLN A 77 8.78 -1.55 -10.93
C GLN A 77 9.12 -2.01 -9.51
N VAL A 78 10.25 -1.55 -8.97
CA VAL A 78 10.64 -1.84 -7.59
C VAL A 78 9.58 -1.30 -6.61
N SER A 79 9.09 -0.08 -6.82
CA SER A 79 8.03 0.50 -5.99
C SER A 79 6.74 -0.34 -6.02
N MET A 80 6.30 -0.79 -7.20
CA MET A 80 5.12 -1.66 -7.33
C MET A 80 5.33 -3.00 -6.62
N CYS A 81 6.46 -3.66 -6.85
CA CYS A 81 6.76 -4.96 -6.22
C CYS A 81 6.84 -4.84 -4.70
N LEU A 82 7.48 -3.79 -4.20
CA LEU A 82 7.62 -3.55 -2.77
C LEU A 82 6.26 -3.34 -2.10
N ASP A 83 5.43 -2.46 -2.67
CA ASP A 83 4.13 -2.11 -2.10
C ASP A 83 3.16 -3.32 -2.08
N ILE A 84 3.07 -4.08 -3.18
CA ILE A 84 2.24 -5.30 -3.22
C ILE A 84 2.75 -6.32 -2.21
N SER A 85 4.05 -6.63 -2.23
CA SER A 85 4.62 -7.70 -1.42
C SER A 85 4.51 -7.40 0.07
N SER A 86 4.77 -6.16 0.48
CA SER A 86 4.70 -5.76 1.89
C SER A 86 3.28 -5.86 2.44
N HIS A 87 2.28 -5.39 1.69
CA HIS A 87 0.88 -5.41 2.11
C HIS A 87 0.30 -6.83 2.07
N TRP A 88 0.64 -7.61 1.03
CA TRP A 88 0.18 -8.99 0.89
C TRP A 88 0.64 -9.86 2.06
N LEU A 89 1.94 -9.86 2.37
CA LEU A 89 2.48 -10.65 3.48
C LEU A 89 1.92 -10.20 4.83
N HIS A 90 1.74 -8.90 5.02
CA HIS A 90 1.16 -8.39 6.24
C HIS A 90 -0.30 -8.79 6.43
N LEU A 91 -1.11 -8.68 5.37
CA LEU A 91 -2.50 -9.11 5.38
C LEU A 91 -2.62 -10.61 5.68
N HIS A 92 -1.78 -11.43 5.03
CA HIS A 92 -1.71 -12.86 5.29
C HIS A 92 -1.32 -13.17 6.73
N SER A 93 -0.24 -12.56 7.23
CA SER A 93 0.23 -12.77 8.60
C SER A 93 -0.83 -12.38 9.64
N SER A 94 -1.55 -11.28 9.40
CA SER A 94 -2.62 -10.79 10.29
C SER A 94 -3.85 -11.71 10.27
N THR A 95 -4.21 -12.22 9.09
CA THR A 95 -5.33 -13.15 8.92
C THR A 95 -5.06 -14.47 9.63
N ILE A 96 -3.86 -15.04 9.44
CA ILE A 96 -3.45 -16.29 10.09
C ILE A 96 -3.37 -16.09 11.61
N LYS A 97 -2.78 -14.97 12.08
CA LYS A 97 -2.70 -14.64 13.51
C LYS A 97 -4.08 -14.53 14.15
N GLY A 98 -5.04 -13.88 13.48
CA GLY A 98 -6.43 -13.76 13.94
C GLY A 98 -7.18 -15.09 14.07
N SER A 99 -6.76 -16.12 13.31
CA SER A 99 -7.28 -17.48 13.42
C SER A 99 -6.64 -18.30 14.56
N VAL A 100 -5.50 -17.86 15.11
CA VAL A 100 -4.73 -18.58 16.15
C VAL A 100 -4.80 -17.81 17.48
N SER A 101 -5.99 -17.80 18.09
CA SER A 101 -6.41 -16.85 19.12
C SER A 101 -5.67 -16.86 20.49
N HIS A 102 -4.71 -17.73 20.79
CA HIS A 102 -4.25 -17.89 22.19
C HIS A 102 -2.74 -17.98 22.46
N LYS A 103 -1.87 -17.86 21.46
CA LYS A 103 -0.41 -18.00 21.68
C LYS A 103 0.47 -17.26 20.67
N SER A 104 -0.03 -16.14 20.13
CA SER A 104 0.70 -15.43 19.07
C SER A 104 1.61 -14.37 19.66
N ILE A 105 2.90 -14.52 19.39
CA ILE A 105 3.97 -13.61 19.78
C ILE A 105 3.65 -12.22 19.19
N ASP A 106 3.72 -11.19 20.04
CA ASP A 106 3.53 -9.80 19.60
C ASP A 106 4.83 -9.23 19.05
N LEU A 107 5.13 -9.54 17.77
CA LEU A 107 6.21 -8.89 17.02
C LEU A 107 5.77 -7.57 16.36
N SER A 108 4.66 -6.96 16.79
CA SER A 108 4.37 -5.54 16.49
C SER A 108 5.30 -4.55 17.23
N GLY A 109 6.35 -5.06 17.88
CA GLY A 109 7.31 -4.30 18.66
C GLY A 109 8.18 -3.32 17.87
N ASN A 110 8.06 -3.24 16.54
CA ASN A 110 8.76 -2.18 15.80
C ASN A 110 8.05 -0.83 16.04
N PRO A 111 8.69 0.11 16.76
CA PRO A 111 8.06 1.38 17.13
C PRO A 111 7.66 2.21 15.91
N ILE A 112 8.37 2.06 14.78
CA ILE A 112 8.08 2.76 13.53
C ILE A 112 6.74 2.29 12.95
N LEU A 113 6.55 0.97 12.85
CA LEU A 113 5.30 0.38 12.36
C LEU A 113 4.13 0.67 13.30
N ARG A 114 4.37 0.67 14.62
CA ARG A 114 3.35 1.04 15.60
C ARG A 114 2.88 2.48 15.37
N VAL A 115 3.78 3.44 15.23
CA VAL A 115 3.39 4.84 14.98
C VAL A 115 2.66 4.98 13.64
N TYR A 116 3.16 4.32 12.60
CA TYR A 116 2.57 4.35 11.25
C TYR A 116 1.12 3.82 11.22
N TYR A 117 0.83 2.72 11.91
CA TYR A 117 -0.52 2.13 11.94
C TYR A 117 -1.45 2.66 13.03
N THR A 118 -0.91 3.17 14.14
CA THR A 118 -1.74 3.66 15.26
C THR A 118 -2.25 5.07 15.01
N SER A 119 -1.47 5.90 14.29
CA SER A 119 -1.82 7.29 14.03
C SER A 119 -2.47 7.47 12.66
N LYS A 120 -3.81 7.62 12.64
CA LYS A 120 -4.58 7.89 11.41
C LYS A 120 -4.04 9.08 10.60
N PRO A 121 -3.65 10.23 11.22
CA PRO A 121 -3.07 11.33 10.47
C PRO A 121 -1.75 10.98 9.79
N VAL A 122 -0.88 10.21 10.44
CA VAL A 122 0.41 9.80 9.87
C VAL A 122 0.19 8.88 8.67
N LEU A 123 -0.69 7.88 8.82
CA LEU A 123 -1.05 6.97 7.73
C LEU A 123 -1.62 7.74 6.53
N PHE A 124 -2.55 8.65 6.80
CA PHE A 124 -3.17 9.48 5.75
C PHE A 124 -2.13 10.34 5.03
N VAL A 125 -1.27 11.07 5.74
CA VAL A 125 -0.23 11.93 5.13
C VAL A 125 0.74 11.10 4.29
N MET A 126 1.15 9.92 4.77
CA MET A 126 2.07 9.05 4.04
C MET A 126 1.42 8.49 2.76
N CYS A 127 0.17 8.02 2.83
CA CYS A 127 -0.56 7.56 1.64
C CYS A 127 -0.85 8.71 0.67
N ALA A 128 -1.47 9.79 1.14
CA ALA A 128 -1.82 10.93 0.30
C ALA A 128 -0.58 11.60 -0.32
N GLY A 129 0.51 11.75 0.43
CA GLY A 129 1.76 12.32 -0.09
C GLY A 129 2.42 11.44 -1.16
N ASN A 130 2.31 10.12 -1.03
CA ASN A 130 2.78 9.18 -2.04
C ASN A 130 1.94 9.21 -3.32
N GLU A 131 0.61 9.16 -3.20
CA GLU A 131 -0.26 9.28 -4.38
C GLU A 131 -0.08 10.64 -5.06
N LEU A 132 0.03 11.71 -4.26
CA LEU A 132 0.26 13.05 -4.78
C LEU A 132 1.61 13.17 -5.49
N PHE A 133 2.66 12.49 -5.02
CA PHE A 133 3.95 12.45 -5.72
C PHE A 133 3.80 11.89 -7.15
N PHE A 134 3.14 10.74 -7.31
CA PHE A 134 2.96 10.13 -8.63
C PHE A 134 2.01 10.94 -9.52
N CYS A 135 0.95 11.51 -8.95
CA CYS A 135 0.05 12.42 -9.66
C CYS A 135 0.78 13.69 -10.14
N LEU A 136 1.67 14.26 -9.32
CA LEU A 136 2.47 15.42 -9.70
C LEU A 136 3.48 15.10 -10.79
N LEU A 137 4.14 13.94 -10.75
CA LEU A 137 5.01 13.49 -11.85
C LEU A 137 4.26 13.37 -13.18
N TYR A 138 3.04 12.84 -13.12
CA TYR A 138 2.17 12.71 -14.30
C TYR A 138 1.72 14.08 -14.81
N LEU A 139 1.32 14.98 -13.91
CA LEU A 139 0.87 16.33 -14.24
C LEU A 139 1.99 17.19 -14.83
N LEU A 140 3.15 17.24 -14.17
CA LEU A 140 4.30 18.03 -14.59
C LEU A 140 4.90 17.56 -15.92
N HIS A 141 4.71 16.29 -16.30
CA HIS A 141 5.10 15.81 -17.62
C HIS A 141 4.34 16.53 -18.76
N HIS A 142 3.10 16.94 -18.49
CA HIS A 142 2.19 17.46 -19.51
C HIS A 142 1.99 18.99 -19.45
N ILE A 143 2.56 19.67 -18.45
CA ILE A 143 2.52 21.13 -18.33
C ILE A 143 3.84 21.70 -18.85
N GLU A 144 3.79 22.60 -19.84
CA GLU A 144 4.98 23.25 -20.39
C GLU A 144 5.59 24.29 -19.44
N GLU A 145 4.75 25.09 -18.77
CA GLU A 145 5.19 26.13 -17.82
C GLU A 145 4.54 25.93 -16.44
N PRO A 146 5.03 24.97 -15.65
CA PRO A 146 4.51 24.72 -14.31
C PRO A 146 4.94 25.85 -13.36
N ALA A 147 4.01 26.27 -12.51
CA ALA A 147 4.31 27.24 -11.47
C ALA A 147 5.38 26.70 -10.50
N GLY A 148 6.33 27.56 -10.09
CA GLY A 148 7.50 27.15 -9.30
C GLY A 148 7.17 26.41 -7.99
N TRP A 149 6.03 26.74 -7.36
CA TRP A 149 5.58 26.08 -6.13
C TRP A 149 5.24 24.59 -6.35
N LEU A 150 4.90 24.16 -7.58
CA LEU A 150 4.64 22.76 -7.90
C LEU A 150 5.90 21.91 -7.75
N TYR A 151 7.08 22.46 -8.05
CA TYR A 151 8.35 21.76 -7.83
C TYR A 151 8.70 21.63 -6.35
N ALA A 152 8.41 22.67 -5.55
CA ALA A 152 8.55 22.60 -4.10
C ALA A 152 7.62 21.54 -3.50
N LEU A 153 6.37 21.50 -3.96
CA LEU A 153 5.41 20.47 -3.57
C LEU A 153 5.86 19.08 -4.00
N LEU A 154 6.34 18.91 -5.24
CA LEU A 154 6.89 17.65 -5.73
C LEU A 154 8.03 17.17 -4.83
N LEU A 155 8.95 18.05 -4.43
CA LEU A 155 10.05 17.69 -3.54
C LEU A 155 9.54 17.19 -2.18
N VAL A 156 8.58 17.89 -1.57
CA VAL A 156 7.97 17.46 -0.31
C VAL A 156 7.30 16.09 -0.46
N CYS A 157 6.51 15.90 -1.51
CA CYS A 157 5.86 14.62 -1.81
C CYS A 157 6.86 13.51 -2.11
N ALA A 158 7.98 13.81 -2.77
CA ALA A 158 9.05 12.84 -3.04
C ALA A 158 9.70 12.36 -1.74
N LEU A 159 9.96 13.26 -0.78
CA LEU A 159 10.47 12.88 0.54
C LEU A 159 9.48 12.00 1.30
N ILE A 160 8.19 12.30 1.22
CA ILE A 160 7.13 11.47 1.83
C ILE A 160 7.07 10.10 1.15
N SER A 161 7.09 10.03 -0.18
CA SER A 161 7.08 8.77 -0.94
C SER A 161 8.30 7.91 -0.61
N LEU A 162 9.49 8.51 -0.50
CA LEU A 162 10.70 7.80 -0.09
C LEU A 162 10.59 7.28 1.35
N ALA A 163 10.09 8.09 2.28
CA ALA A 163 9.86 7.67 3.66
C ALA A 163 8.85 6.52 3.73
N LYS A 164 7.76 6.59 2.96
CA LYS A 164 6.77 5.51 2.84
C LYS A 164 7.40 4.24 2.28
N ALA A 165 8.20 4.33 1.21
CA ALA A 165 8.90 3.18 0.65
C ALA A 165 9.84 2.52 1.68
N ALA A 166 10.59 3.32 2.45
CA ALA A 166 11.43 2.80 3.53
C ALA A 166 10.60 2.08 4.61
N ILE A 167 9.45 2.65 5.00
CA ILE A 167 8.51 1.99 5.92
C ILE A 167 7.99 0.69 5.30
N SER A 168 7.65 0.66 4.01
CA SER A 168 7.21 -0.57 3.33
C SER A 168 8.27 -1.67 3.33
N VAL A 169 9.56 -1.32 3.26
CA VAL A 169 10.65 -2.31 3.42
C VAL A 169 10.66 -2.87 4.84
N VAL A 170 10.61 -2.00 5.85
CA VAL A 170 10.55 -2.43 7.26
C VAL A 170 9.32 -3.32 7.48
N HIS A 171 8.19 -2.91 6.92
CA HIS A 171 6.93 -3.62 6.96
C HIS A 171 7.02 -5.01 6.34
N LEU A 172 7.64 -5.12 5.17
CA LEU A 172 7.89 -6.39 4.49
C LEU A 172 8.75 -7.31 5.35
N VAL A 173 9.87 -6.82 5.88
CA VAL A 173 10.78 -7.61 6.72
C VAL A 173 10.07 -8.11 7.97
N THR A 174 9.35 -7.23 8.68
CA THR A 174 8.59 -7.63 9.88
C THR A 174 7.49 -8.63 9.55
N ALA A 175 6.77 -8.47 8.44
CA ALA A 175 5.76 -9.42 8.00
C ALA A 175 6.36 -10.80 7.66
N SER A 176 7.52 -10.84 6.99
CA SER A 176 8.24 -12.07 6.69
C SER A 176 8.70 -12.79 7.95
N GLN A 177 9.23 -12.07 8.93
CA GLN A 177 9.62 -12.62 10.23
C GLN A 177 8.42 -13.21 10.98
N ASN A 178 7.28 -12.52 10.94
CA ASN A 178 6.04 -13.00 11.54
C ASN A 178 5.55 -14.30 10.91
N MET A 179 5.60 -14.40 9.58
CA MET A 179 5.23 -15.62 8.86
C MET A 179 6.14 -16.80 9.23
N ALA A 180 7.46 -16.60 9.23
CA ALA A 180 8.42 -17.64 9.61
C ALA A 180 8.22 -18.13 11.06
N ALA A 181 7.90 -17.22 11.99
CA ALA A 181 7.59 -17.56 13.37
C ALA A 181 6.28 -18.37 13.49
N LEU A 182 5.25 -18.02 12.69
CA LEU A 182 3.99 -18.78 12.63
C LEU A 182 4.21 -20.19 12.09
N ASP A 183 5.03 -20.36 11.05
CA ASP A 183 5.34 -21.67 10.47
C ASP A 183 6.09 -22.56 11.47
N THR A 184 7.07 -21.99 12.18
CA THR A 184 7.82 -22.72 13.22
C THR A 184 6.88 -23.17 14.34
N ALA A 185 6.01 -22.27 14.82
CA ALA A 185 5.03 -22.60 15.86
C ALA A 185 3.99 -23.64 15.40
N ALA A 186 3.63 -23.64 14.12
CA ALA A 186 2.73 -24.65 13.55
C ALA A 186 3.42 -26.04 13.49
N ALA A 187 4.69 -26.09 13.09
CA ALA A 187 5.48 -27.31 13.07
C ALA A 187 5.63 -27.92 14.48
N GLU A 188 5.98 -27.11 15.48
CA GLU A 188 6.09 -27.55 16.88
C GLU A 188 4.78 -28.16 17.42
N ARG A 189 3.63 -27.56 17.07
CA ARG A 189 2.32 -28.09 17.46
C ARG A 189 2.03 -29.43 16.80
N GLN A 190 2.37 -29.59 15.53
CA GLN A 190 2.20 -30.86 14.82
C GLN A 190 3.10 -31.95 15.43
N GLU A 191 4.34 -31.63 15.79
CA GLU A 191 5.24 -32.54 16.48
C GLU A 191 4.73 -32.94 17.87
N ALA A 192 4.21 -31.97 18.64
CA ALA A 192 3.63 -32.24 19.96
C ALA A 192 2.42 -33.18 19.89
N VAL A 193 1.61 -33.10 18.82
CA VAL A 193 0.51 -34.05 18.56
C VAL A 193 1.03 -35.42 18.14
N ARG A 194 2.14 -35.48 17.39
CA ARG A 194 2.74 -36.73 16.91
C ARG A 194 3.50 -37.50 17.99
N ARG A 195 4.00 -36.84 19.05
CA ARG A 195 4.68 -37.53 20.15
C ARG A 195 3.66 -38.41 20.90
N PRO A 196 3.83 -39.75 20.93
CA PRO A 196 2.98 -40.61 21.74
C PRO A 196 3.15 -40.21 23.22
N ARG A 197 2.06 -40.20 23.99
CA ARG A 197 2.12 -40.04 25.46
C ARG A 197 2.77 -41.29 26.09
N HIS A 198 4.07 -41.49 25.87
CA HIS A 198 4.88 -42.44 26.62
C HIS A 198 5.16 -41.85 28.00
N GLY A 199 4.26 -42.12 28.94
CA GLY A 199 4.36 -41.61 30.30
C GLY A 199 3.11 -41.72 31.15
N ALA A 200 2.01 -42.30 30.67
CA ALA A 200 0.96 -42.80 31.57
C ALA A 200 1.36 -44.21 32.05
N THR A 201 2.35 -44.28 32.94
CA THR A 201 2.54 -45.44 33.81
C THR A 201 1.25 -45.63 34.62
N ARG A 202 0.45 -46.61 34.22
CA ARG A 202 -0.43 -47.38 35.11
C ARG A 202 0.25 -48.74 35.32
N PRO A 203 0.03 -49.44 36.43
CA PRO A 203 -0.45 -49.03 37.76
C PRO A 203 0.69 -48.82 38.77
#